data_AF-A0A2G6PK99-F1
#
_entry.id   AF-A0A2G6PK99-F1
#
_cell.length_a   1.000
_cell.length_b   1.000
_cell.length_c   1.000
_cell.angle_alpha   90.00
_cell.angle_beta   90.00
_cell.angle_gamma   90.00
#
_symmetry.space_group_name_H-M   'P 1'
#
loop_
_entity.id
_entity.type
_entity.pdbx_description
1 polymer ?
#
loop_
_entity_poly.entity_id
_entity_poly.type
_entity_poly.pdbx_seq_one_letter_code
_entity_poly.pdbx_strand_id
1 'polypeptide(L)'
;MGSFQFKLFHKAGNEDWTPTLKDIIDHYCSNENNKNISEEEFLLFESLFRQWGVVDENAKKFTRRILGKVVDDDRCRKLILANAEFYISVVNAAEADAADFKEKIEGMDTLNNDEELRDFAKAIGINLGEKSTE
;
A
#
# COMPACT_ATOMS: atom_id res chain seq x y z
N MET A 1 -13.84 17.98 4.47
CA MET A 1 -15.04 17.16 4.82
C MET A 1 -14.55 15.80 5.29
N GLY A 2 -14.48 15.54 6.61
CA GLY A 2 -13.91 14.27 7.11
C GLY A 2 -14.40 13.86 8.50
N SER A 3 -15.52 14.42 8.99
CA SER A 3 -15.93 14.21 10.39
C SER A 3 -17.15 13.32 10.59
N PHE A 4 -17.94 13.04 9.56
CA PHE A 4 -19.18 12.26 9.72
C PHE A 4 -18.98 10.76 9.53
N GLN A 5 -18.18 10.37 8.53
CA GLN A 5 -17.77 8.98 8.32
C GLN A 5 -16.95 8.49 9.53
N PHE A 6 -15.92 9.24 9.93
CA PHE A 6 -15.12 8.94 11.12
C PHE A 6 -15.95 8.81 12.41
N LYS A 7 -17.02 9.62 12.57
CA LYS A 7 -17.94 9.52 13.71
C LYS A 7 -18.89 8.33 13.64
N LEU A 8 -19.30 7.88 12.45
CA LEU A 8 -20.04 6.62 12.28
C LEU A 8 -19.14 5.42 12.63
N PHE A 9 -17.88 5.42 12.17
CA PHE A 9 -16.89 4.38 12.48
C PHE A 9 -16.49 4.37 13.97
N HIS A 10 -16.30 5.54 14.60
CA HIS A 10 -15.94 5.64 16.01
C HIS A 10 -17.10 5.29 16.96
N LYS A 11 -18.37 5.40 16.52
CA LYS A 11 -19.53 4.98 17.32
C LYS A 11 -19.73 3.45 17.33
N ALA A 12 -19.04 2.72 16.45
CA ALA A 12 -18.86 1.26 16.47
C ALA A 12 -17.59 0.83 17.23
N GLY A 13 -16.96 1.72 18.00
CA GLY A 13 -15.63 1.56 18.63
C GLY A 13 -15.50 0.52 19.76
N ASN A 14 -16.38 -0.48 19.84
CA ASN A 14 -16.22 -1.66 20.69
C ASN A 14 -16.16 -2.98 19.91
N GLU A 15 -16.29 -2.95 18.58
CA GLU A 15 -16.15 -4.14 17.75
C GLU A 15 -14.73 -4.24 17.21
N ASP A 16 -14.10 -5.39 17.45
CA ASP A 16 -12.85 -5.77 16.80
C ASP A 16 -13.13 -6.05 15.32
N TRP A 17 -12.68 -5.15 14.45
CA TRP A 17 -12.85 -5.24 12.99
C TRP A 17 -11.79 -6.11 12.32
N THR A 18 -10.84 -6.64 13.08
CA THR A 18 -9.78 -7.51 12.58
C THR A 18 -10.33 -8.66 11.74
N PRO A 19 -11.40 -9.39 12.14
CA PRO A 19 -11.95 -10.48 11.34
C PRO A 19 -12.49 -9.99 9.98
N THR A 20 -13.25 -8.90 9.97
CA THR A 20 -13.82 -8.35 8.75
C THR A 20 -12.73 -7.83 7.80
N LEU A 21 -11.69 -7.19 8.33
CA LEU A 21 -10.58 -6.73 7.49
C LEU A 21 -9.72 -7.86 6.99
N LYS A 22 -9.54 -8.92 7.79
CA LYS A 22 -8.91 -10.15 7.34
C LYS A 22 -9.67 -10.75 6.17
N ASP A 23 -11.00 -10.84 6.25
CA ASP A 23 -11.84 -11.32 5.13
C ASP A 23 -11.70 -10.44 3.88
N ILE A 24 -11.65 -9.11 4.04
CA ILE A 24 -11.45 -8.17 2.92
C ILE A 24 -10.06 -8.37 2.29
N ILE A 25 -9.00 -8.42 3.10
CA ILE A 25 -7.63 -8.63 2.62
C ILE A 25 -7.50 -9.99 1.96
N ASP A 26 -8.03 -11.05 2.57
CA ASP A 26 -8.02 -12.39 2.04
C ASP A 26 -8.82 -12.48 0.73
N HIS A 27 -9.93 -11.76 0.60
CA HIS A 27 -10.69 -11.67 -0.65
C HIS A 27 -9.81 -11.17 -1.82
N TYR A 28 -9.10 -10.06 -1.63
CA TYR A 28 -8.22 -9.50 -2.67
C TYR A 28 -6.91 -10.30 -2.84
N CYS A 29 -6.40 -10.89 -1.76
CA CYS A 29 -5.14 -11.64 -1.76
C CYS A 29 -5.28 -13.07 -2.31
N SER A 30 -6.45 -13.70 -2.19
CA SER A 30 -6.67 -15.10 -2.56
C SER A 30 -6.90 -15.31 -4.06
N ASN A 31 -7.11 -14.24 -4.83
CA ASN A 31 -7.30 -14.27 -6.29
C ASN A 31 -8.47 -15.17 -6.75
N GLU A 32 -9.40 -15.52 -5.85
CA GLU A 32 -10.44 -16.53 -6.08
C GLU A 32 -11.40 -16.14 -7.22
N ASN A 33 -11.43 -14.86 -7.60
CA ASN A 33 -12.25 -14.34 -8.69
C ASN A 33 -11.48 -13.41 -9.66
N ASN A 34 -10.14 -13.40 -9.62
CA ASN A 34 -9.30 -12.48 -10.39
C ASN A 34 -9.66 -10.99 -10.24
N LYS A 35 -10.34 -10.63 -9.14
CA LYS A 35 -10.79 -9.28 -8.84
C LYS A 35 -9.65 -8.53 -8.15
N ASN A 36 -9.14 -7.50 -8.80
CA ASN A 36 -8.19 -6.58 -8.17
C ASN A 36 -8.97 -5.53 -7.37
N ILE A 37 -8.35 -5.02 -6.31
CA ILE A 37 -8.84 -3.83 -5.62
C ILE A 37 -8.78 -2.64 -6.58
N SER A 38 -9.82 -1.80 -6.59
CA SER A 38 -9.76 -0.52 -7.31
C SER A 38 -9.06 0.56 -6.47
N GLU A 39 -8.66 1.64 -7.12
CA GLU A 39 -8.07 2.81 -6.47
C GLU A 39 -9.03 3.41 -5.43
N GLU A 40 -10.32 3.54 -5.76
CA GLU A 40 -11.34 4.05 -4.85
C GLU A 40 -11.55 3.14 -3.63
N GLU A 41 -11.56 1.82 -3.85
CA GLU A 41 -11.66 0.84 -2.77
C GLU A 41 -10.44 0.93 -1.85
N PHE A 42 -9.24 1.05 -2.41
CA PHE A 42 -8.02 1.23 -1.61
C PHE A 42 -8.07 2.52 -0.79
N LEU A 43 -8.40 3.66 -1.39
CA LEU A 43 -8.51 4.94 -0.69
C LEU A 43 -9.54 4.91 0.46
N LEU A 44 -10.61 4.11 0.31
CA LEU A 44 -11.62 3.92 1.35
C LEU A 44 -11.09 3.07 2.52
N PHE A 45 -10.40 1.96 2.22
CA PHE A 45 -9.98 0.98 3.22
C PHE A 45 -8.58 1.24 3.81
N GLU A 46 -7.79 2.13 3.22
CA GLU A 46 -6.37 2.34 3.57
C GLU A 46 -6.12 2.48 5.07
N SER A 47 -6.84 3.40 5.71
CA SER A 47 -6.64 3.68 7.14
C SER A 47 -6.99 2.48 8.02
N LEU A 48 -7.93 1.64 7.58
CA LEU A 48 -8.34 0.41 8.25
C LEU A 48 -7.30 -0.69 8.05
N PHE A 49 -6.70 -0.81 6.86
CA PHE A 49 -5.59 -1.75 6.63
C PHE A 49 -4.40 -1.45 7.55
N ARG A 50 -4.07 -0.17 7.73
CA ARG A 50 -2.98 0.22 8.65
C ARG A 50 -3.29 -0.02 10.11
N GLN A 51 -4.52 0.24 10.54
CA GLN A 51 -4.88 0.07 11.94
C GLN A 51 -5.07 -1.40 12.32
N TRP A 52 -5.71 -2.21 11.47
CA TRP A 52 -6.29 -3.49 11.87
C TRP A 52 -6.09 -4.61 10.83
N GLY A 53 -5.39 -4.36 9.72
CA GLY A 53 -5.33 -5.30 8.59
C GLY A 53 -4.48 -6.55 8.81
N VAL A 54 -3.74 -6.68 9.92
CA VAL A 54 -2.79 -7.80 10.17
C VAL A 54 -1.96 -8.12 8.92
N VAL A 55 -1.47 -7.05 8.28
CA VAL A 55 -0.92 -7.12 6.92
C VAL A 55 0.37 -7.94 6.87
N ASP A 56 1.08 -8.08 7.99
CA ASP A 56 2.32 -8.84 8.11
C ASP A 56 2.14 -10.34 7.78
N GLU A 57 1.02 -10.96 8.18
CA GLU A 57 0.73 -12.37 7.85
C GLU A 57 0.56 -12.61 6.35
N ASN A 58 0.19 -11.55 5.63
CA ASN A 58 -0.13 -11.57 4.21
C ASN A 58 0.77 -10.64 3.38
N ALA A 59 1.90 -10.17 3.93
CA ALA A 59 2.70 -9.07 3.37
C ALA A 59 3.06 -9.29 1.89
N LYS A 60 3.42 -10.52 1.55
CA LYS A 60 3.70 -10.98 0.17
C LYS A 60 2.52 -10.75 -0.78
N LYS A 61 1.34 -11.27 -0.40
CA LYS A 61 0.13 -11.16 -1.21
C LYS A 61 -0.37 -9.72 -1.24
N PHE A 62 -0.34 -9.02 -0.11
CA PHE A 62 -0.74 -7.63 0.01
C PHE A 62 0.08 -6.73 -0.90
N THR A 63 1.41 -6.87 -0.87
CA THR A 63 2.31 -6.11 -1.75
C THR A 63 2.01 -6.36 -3.22
N ARG A 64 1.86 -7.63 -3.63
CA ARG A 64 1.64 -7.98 -5.04
C ARG A 64 0.24 -7.65 -5.55
N ARG A 65 -0.80 -7.88 -4.75
CA ARG A 65 -2.21 -7.87 -5.18
C ARG A 65 -2.96 -6.62 -4.82
N ILE A 66 -2.49 -5.87 -3.82
CA ILE A 66 -3.09 -4.61 -3.40
C ILE A 66 -2.17 -3.46 -3.83
N LEU A 67 -0.97 -3.35 -3.24
CA LEU A 67 -0.06 -2.23 -3.53
C LEU A 67 0.33 -2.18 -4.99
N GLY A 68 0.75 -3.31 -5.56
CA GLY A 68 1.12 -3.43 -6.97
C GLY A 68 -0.02 -3.12 -7.95
N LYS A 69 -1.28 -3.07 -7.50
CA LYS A 69 -2.43 -2.71 -8.34
C LYS A 69 -2.77 -1.23 -8.32
N VAL A 70 -2.48 -0.53 -7.23
CA VAL A 70 -2.92 0.86 -7.03
C VAL A 70 -1.79 1.88 -7.08
N VAL A 71 -0.53 1.46 -6.97
CA VAL A 71 0.63 2.37 -6.86
C VAL A 71 0.84 3.29 -8.08
N ASP A 72 0.30 2.91 -9.24
CA ASP A 72 0.37 3.73 -10.45
C ASP A 72 -0.56 4.96 -10.36
N ASP A 73 -1.65 4.89 -9.58
CA ASP A 73 -2.53 6.03 -9.30
C ASP A 73 -1.87 7.01 -8.32
N ASP A 74 -1.92 8.30 -8.68
CA ASP A 74 -1.24 9.36 -7.93
C ASP A 74 -1.81 9.58 -6.52
N ARG A 75 -3.12 9.41 -6.33
CA ARG A 75 -3.76 9.60 -5.02
C ARG A 75 -3.38 8.47 -4.09
N CYS A 76 -3.42 7.23 -4.60
CA CYS A 76 -3.02 6.04 -3.84
C CYS A 76 -1.54 6.10 -3.48
N ARG A 77 -0.67 6.45 -4.45
CA ARG A 77 0.77 6.60 -4.22
C ARG A 77 1.09 7.67 -3.17
N LYS A 78 0.50 8.87 -3.27
CA LYS A 78 0.67 9.92 -2.25
C LYS A 78 0.26 9.46 -0.86
N LEU A 79 -0.81 8.67 -0.76
CA LEU A 79 -1.26 8.12 0.52
C LEU A 79 -0.29 7.07 1.08
N ILE A 80 0.28 6.22 0.21
CA ILE A 80 1.33 5.26 0.56
C ILE A 80 2.58 6.00 1.07
N LEU A 81 3.06 7.01 0.33
CA LEU A 81 4.24 7.80 0.71
C LEU A 81 4.02 8.58 2.01
N ALA A 82 2.84 9.18 2.19
CA ALA A 82 2.49 9.88 3.42
C ALA A 82 2.43 8.98 4.67
N ASN A 83 2.31 7.66 4.49
CA ASN A 83 2.32 6.66 5.55
C ASN A 83 3.48 5.65 5.36
N ALA A 84 4.63 6.15 4.89
CA ALA A 84 5.77 5.36 4.46
C ALA A 84 6.23 4.29 5.47
N GLU A 85 6.31 4.62 6.77
CA GLU A 85 6.82 3.70 7.80
C GLU A 85 6.10 2.34 7.78
N PHE A 86 4.77 2.36 7.69
CA PHE A 86 3.95 1.15 7.60
C PHE A 86 4.19 0.41 6.28
N TYR A 87 4.19 1.10 5.16
CA TYR A 87 4.32 0.44 3.86
C TYR A 87 5.72 -0.09 3.59
N ILE A 88 6.75 0.57 4.12
CA ILE A 88 8.13 0.08 4.11
C ILE A 88 8.21 -1.26 4.86
N SER A 89 7.59 -1.37 6.05
CA SER A 89 7.62 -2.63 6.81
C SER A 89 6.93 -3.76 6.04
N VAL A 90 5.76 -3.49 5.44
CA VAL A 90 5.02 -4.46 4.62
C VAL A 90 5.82 -4.92 3.40
N VAL A 91 6.41 -3.97 2.66
CA VAL A 91 7.19 -4.28 1.45
C VAL A 91 8.46 -5.05 1.79
N ASN A 92 9.13 -4.70 2.90
CA ASN A 92 10.32 -5.42 3.34
C ASN A 92 9.99 -6.84 3.84
N ALA A 93 8.85 -7.03 4.52
CA ALA A 93 8.37 -8.34 4.92
C ALA A 93 7.94 -9.23 3.74
N ALA A 94 7.62 -8.65 2.58
CA ALA A 94 7.34 -9.40 1.36
C ALA A 94 8.60 -9.96 0.68
N GLU A 95 9.80 -9.49 1.05
CA GLU A 95 11.09 -9.97 0.53
C GLU A 95 11.12 -10.04 -1.02
N ALA A 96 11.35 -11.23 -1.58
CA ALA A 96 11.42 -11.46 -3.03
C ALA A 96 10.07 -11.26 -3.74
N ASP A 97 8.94 -11.44 -3.04
CA ASP A 97 7.60 -11.26 -3.61
C ASP A 97 7.26 -9.78 -3.86
N ALA A 98 8.10 -8.85 -3.38
CA ALA A 98 7.98 -7.43 -3.65
C ALA A 98 8.64 -6.98 -4.97
N ALA A 99 9.33 -7.87 -5.71
CA ALA A 99 10.12 -7.49 -6.89
C ALA A 99 9.31 -6.66 -7.91
N ASP A 100 8.14 -7.16 -8.34
CA ASP A 100 7.26 -6.45 -9.30
C ASP A 100 6.84 -5.05 -8.78
N PHE A 101 6.61 -4.91 -7.48
CA PHE A 101 6.26 -3.63 -6.86
C PHE A 101 7.46 -2.67 -6.86
N LYS A 102 8.66 -3.18 -6.56
CA LYS A 102 9.89 -2.40 -6.57
C LYS A 102 10.22 -1.89 -7.98
N GLU A 103 10.06 -2.73 -9.00
CA GLU A 103 10.25 -2.32 -10.41
C GLU A 103 9.29 -1.19 -10.81
N LYS A 104 8.04 -1.21 -10.34
CA LYS A 104 7.09 -0.11 -10.56
C LYS A 104 7.56 1.20 -9.91
N ILE A 105 8.00 1.14 -8.65
CA ILE A 105 8.55 2.32 -7.96
C ILE A 105 9.81 2.84 -8.68
N GLU A 106 10.68 1.95 -9.16
CA GLU A 106 11.86 2.32 -9.93
C GLU A 106 11.51 3.05 -11.24
N GLY A 107 10.49 2.58 -11.95
CA GLY A 107 9.99 3.23 -13.17
C GLY A 107 9.38 4.63 -12.95
N MET A 108 9.03 5.01 -11.72
CA MET A 108 8.40 6.28 -11.40
C MET A 108 9.39 7.47 -11.30
N ASP A 109 10.70 7.24 -11.25
CA ASP A 109 11.73 8.30 -11.15
C ASP A 109 11.96 9.08 -12.46
N THR A 110 10.96 9.17 -13.32
CA THR A 110 11.09 9.84 -14.62
C THR A 110 10.59 11.27 -14.65
N LEU A 111 9.96 11.81 -13.58
CA LEU A 111 9.17 13.04 -13.77
C LEU A 111 9.33 14.23 -12.81
N ASN A 112 9.84 14.16 -11.56
CA ASN A 112 9.81 15.39 -10.72
C ASN A 112 10.75 15.52 -9.50
N ASN A 113 11.83 14.74 -9.37
CA ASN A 113 12.76 14.91 -8.24
C ASN A 113 12.02 14.81 -6.86
N ASP A 114 11.08 13.86 -6.77
CA ASP A 114 10.23 13.64 -5.60
C ASP A 114 11.07 13.01 -4.47
N GLU A 115 11.41 13.82 -3.46
CA GLU A 115 12.25 13.42 -2.34
C GLU A 115 11.59 12.33 -1.49
N GLU A 116 10.26 12.39 -1.29
CA GLU A 116 9.52 11.37 -0.53
C GLU A 116 9.56 10.02 -1.26
N LEU A 117 9.40 10.02 -2.58
CA LEU A 117 9.52 8.80 -3.39
C LEU A 117 10.93 8.21 -3.32
N ARG A 118 11.97 9.05 -3.32
CA ARG A 118 13.37 8.61 -3.24
C ARG A 118 13.74 8.01 -1.90
N ASP A 119 13.31 8.65 -0.81
CA ASP A 119 13.52 8.13 0.53
C ASP A 119 12.77 6.81 0.72
N PHE A 120 11.53 6.74 0.23
CA PHE A 120 10.75 5.50 0.24
C PHE A 120 11.43 4.38 -0.56
N ALA A 121 11.84 4.66 -1.81
CA ALA A 121 12.52 3.72 -2.68
C ALA A 121 13.81 3.17 -2.03
N LYS A 122 14.62 4.06 -1.45
CA LYS A 122 15.83 3.68 -0.72
C LYS A 122 15.53 2.78 0.47
N ALA A 123 14.49 3.10 1.25
CA ALA A 123 14.10 2.32 2.41
C ALA A 123 13.58 0.91 2.09
N ILE A 124 13.07 0.69 0.87
CA ILE A 124 12.71 -0.64 0.36
C ILE A 124 13.83 -1.30 -0.47
N GLY A 125 15.04 -0.71 -0.47
CA GLY A 125 16.23 -1.29 -1.10
C GLY A 125 16.35 -1.04 -2.61
N ILE A 126 15.65 -0.04 -3.14
CA ILE A 126 15.81 0.43 -4.52
C ILE A 126 16.76 1.61 -4.51
N ASN A 127 17.75 1.59 -5.40
CA ASN A 127 18.62 2.74 -5.63
C ASN A 127 18.16 3.44 -6.91
N LEU A 128 17.32 4.47 -6.76
CA LEU A 128 16.99 5.37 -7.85
C LEU A 128 18.25 6.19 -8.15
N GLY A 129 19.07 5.70 -9.08
CA GLY A 129 20.32 6.35 -9.42
C GLY A 129 20.04 7.79 -9.86
N GLU A 130 20.81 8.75 -9.33
CA GLU A 130 21.04 9.98 -10.07
C GLU A 130 21.43 9.53 -11.49
N LYS A 131 20.63 9.87 -12.51
CA LYS A 131 20.96 9.50 -13.88
C LYS A 131 22.39 9.96 -14.15
N SER A 132 23.32 9.01 -14.21
CA SER A 132 24.60 9.21 -14.84
C SER A 132 24.29 9.52 -16.30
N THR A 133 24.29 10.80 -16.63
CA THR A 133 24.35 11.29 -18.00
C THR A 133 25.57 10.66 -18.66
N GLU A 134 25.35 9.64 -19.49
CA GLU A 134 26.26 9.28 -20.60
C GLU A 134 25.80 10.00 -21.86
#